data_AF-A0A059ECE8-F1
#
_entry.id   AF-A0A059ECE8-F1
#
_cell.length_a   1.000
_cell.length_b   1.000
_cell.length_c   1.000
_cell.angle_alpha   90.00
_cell.angle_beta   90.00
_cell.angle_gamma   90.00
#
_symmetry.space_group_name_H-M   'P 1'
#
loop_
_entity.id
_entity.type
_entity.pdbx_description
1 polymer ?
#
loop_
_entity_poly.entity_id
_entity_poly.type
_entity_poly.pdbx_seq_one_letter_code
_entity_poly.pdbx_strand_id
1 'polypeptide(L)'
;MSSADTADGPAFFVGFGVLLLLAPFLFLLPMSPLPLVPMIIAFIVLCAAVVGLSLWLLPVAKGVLLNLQLHHGAEEASFKPGSED
;
A
#
# COMPACT_ATOMS: atom_id res chain seq x y z
N MET A 1 21.64 -12.50 -7.70
CA MET A 1 20.23 -12.16 -7.37
C MET A 1 20.10 -10.66 -7.15
N SER A 2 19.41 -9.96 -8.04
CA SER A 2 18.46 -8.92 -7.64
C SER A 2 17.60 -8.68 -8.88
N SER A 3 16.58 -9.52 -8.99
CA SER A 3 15.44 -9.24 -9.87
C SER A 3 14.97 -7.84 -9.51
N ALA A 4 14.89 -6.94 -10.49
CA ALA A 4 14.35 -5.61 -10.29
C ALA A 4 12.91 -5.77 -9.79
N ASP A 5 12.75 -5.72 -8.47
CA ASP A 5 11.52 -5.94 -7.75
C ASP A 5 10.67 -4.65 -7.78
N THR A 6 10.46 -4.14 -8.99
CA THR A 6 9.46 -3.10 -9.30
C THR A 6 8.03 -3.62 -9.06
N ALA A 7 7.89 -4.91 -8.75
CA ALA A 7 6.62 -5.62 -8.57
C ALA A 7 5.79 -5.10 -7.39
N ASP A 8 6.40 -4.38 -6.43
CA ASP A 8 5.67 -3.85 -5.27
C ASP A 8 5.50 -2.32 -5.26
N GLY A 9 5.85 -1.63 -6.36
CA GLY A 9 5.65 -0.18 -6.51
C GLY A 9 4.22 0.26 -6.15
N PRO A 10 3.15 -0.36 -6.69
CA PRO A 10 1.78 -0.04 -6.29
C PRO A 10 1.53 -0.24 -4.80
N ALA A 11 2.00 -1.35 -4.21
CA ALA A 11 1.74 -1.65 -2.80
C ALA A 11 2.51 -0.72 -1.85
N PHE A 12 3.73 -0.31 -2.20
CA PHE A 12 4.47 0.70 -1.46
C PHE A 12 3.74 2.04 -1.43
N PHE A 13 3.27 2.55 -2.58
CA PHE A 13 2.51 3.80 -2.64
C PHE A 13 1.20 3.72 -1.85
N VAL A 14 0.50 2.59 -1.96
CA VAL A 14 -0.76 2.35 -1.24
C VAL A 14 -0.51 2.27 0.26
N GLY A 15 0.44 1.44 0.70
CA GLY A 15 0.78 1.27 2.11
C GLY A 15 1.27 2.57 2.74
N PHE A 16 2.18 3.29 2.07
CA PHE A 16 2.66 4.58 2.53
C PHE A 16 1.55 5.63 2.59
N GLY A 17 0.70 5.72 1.55
CA GLY A 17 -0.40 6.67 1.50
C GLY A 17 -1.48 6.40 2.55
N VAL A 18 -1.88 5.14 2.72
CA VAL A 18 -2.85 4.71 3.74
C VAL A 18 -2.30 4.99 5.13
N LEU A 19 -1.04 4.64 5.40
CA LEU A 19 -0.41 4.92 6.70
C LEU A 19 -0.28 6.42 6.94
N LEU A 20 0.11 7.23 5.96
CA LEU A 20 0.20 8.69 6.14
C LEU A 20 -1.15 9.30 6.57
N LEU A 21 -2.26 8.77 6.02
CA LEU A 21 -3.61 9.22 6.33
C LEU A 21 -4.15 8.66 7.65
N LEU A 22 -3.97 7.35 7.91
CA LEU A 22 -4.62 6.65 9.03
C LEU A 22 -3.72 6.41 10.24
N ALA A 23 -2.39 6.51 10.11
CA ALA A 23 -1.45 6.29 11.22
C ALA A 23 -1.70 7.21 12.42
N PRO A 24 -2.00 8.51 12.27
CA PRO A 24 -2.32 9.36 13.42
C PRO A 24 -3.46 8.77 14.26
N PHE A 25 -4.47 8.20 13.63
CA PHE A 25 -5.62 7.60 14.34
C PHE A 25 -5.26 6.29 15.05
N LEU A 26 -4.32 5.51 14.49
CA LEU A 26 -3.81 4.29 15.15
C LEU A 26 -3.11 4.63 16.48
N PHE A 27 -2.47 5.80 16.58
CA PHE A 27 -1.85 6.29 17.82
C PHE A 27 -2.81 7.07 18.73
N LEU A 28 -3.71 7.88 18.17
CA LEU A 28 -4.62 8.72 18.94
C LEU A 28 -5.75 7.93 19.61
N LEU A 29 -6.26 6.89 18.94
CA LEU A 29 -7.36 6.10 19.47
C LEU A 29 -7.04 5.41 20.81
N PRO A 30 -5.88 4.74 21.00
CA PRO A 30 -5.52 4.16 22.30
C PRO A 30 -5.15 5.20 23.37
N MET A 31 -4.81 6.43 22.98
CA MET A 31 -4.60 7.54 23.92
C MET A 31 -5.88 8.29 24.30
N SER A 32 -7.01 7.96 23.65
CA SER A 32 -8.27 8.62 23.93
C SER A 32 -8.87 8.17 25.27
N PRO A 33 -9.62 9.04 25.98
CA PRO A 33 -10.25 8.71 27.26
C PRO A 33 -11.54 7.85 27.09
N LEU A 34 -11.63 7.04 26.03
CA LEU A 34 -12.81 6.23 25.75
C LEU A 34 -12.92 5.04 26.72
N PRO A 35 -14.15 4.64 27.09
CA PRO A 35 -14.35 3.38 27.79
C PRO A 35 -13.94 2.19 26.89
N LEU A 36 -13.60 1.06 27.52
CA LEU A 36 -12.96 -0.09 26.87
C LEU A 36 -13.79 -0.64 25.69
N VAL A 37 -15.11 -0.80 25.85
CA VAL A 37 -15.99 -1.37 24.82
C VAL A 37 -16.03 -0.53 23.54
N PRO A 38 -16.37 0.78 23.56
CA PRO A 38 -16.34 1.60 22.36
C PRO A 38 -14.93 1.77 21.79
N MET A 39 -13.90 1.73 22.62
CA MET A 39 -12.51 1.75 22.14
C MET A 39 -12.21 0.53 21.26
N ILE A 40 -12.59 -0.69 21.68
CA ILE A 40 -12.41 -1.91 20.88
C ILE A 40 -13.18 -1.79 19.56
N ILE A 41 -14.43 -1.35 19.59
CA ILE A 41 -15.25 -1.20 18.38
C ILE A 41 -14.59 -0.22 17.42
N ALA A 42 -14.17 0.94 17.91
CA ALA A 42 -13.47 1.94 17.10
C ALA A 42 -12.16 1.39 16.52
N PHE A 43 -11.44 0.55 17.28
CA PHE A 43 -10.20 -0.06 16.81
C PHE A 43 -10.44 -1.07 15.69
N ILE A 44 -11.49 -1.90 15.81
CA ILE A 44 -11.92 -2.82 14.73
C ILE A 44 -12.30 -2.05 13.48
N VAL A 45 -13.07 -0.96 13.62
CA VAL A 45 -13.47 -0.10 12.50
C VAL A 45 -12.25 0.53 11.84
N LEU A 46 -11.28 0.99 12.63
CA LEU A 46 -10.04 1.57 12.11
C LEU A 46 -9.21 0.53 11.35
N CYS A 47 -9.05 -0.68 11.89
CA CYS A 47 -8.40 -1.78 11.19
C CYS A 47 -9.11 -2.15 9.88
N ALA A 48 -10.44 -2.25 9.91
CA ALA A 48 -11.24 -2.49 8.72
C ALA A 48 -11.10 -1.37 7.68
N ALA A 49 -10.99 -0.12 8.13
CA ALA A 49 -10.73 1.03 7.25
C ALA A 49 -9.32 0.96 6.62
N VAL A 50 -8.27 0.63 7.38
CA VAL A 50 -6.92 0.45 6.84
C VAL A 50 -6.90 -0.64 5.76
N VAL A 51 -7.46 -1.81 6.07
CA VAL A 51 -7.51 -2.94 5.13
C VAL A 51 -8.37 -2.61 3.93
N GLY A 52 -9.58 -2.08 4.15
CA GLY A 52 -10.52 -1.71 3.09
C GLY A 52 -9.96 -0.65 2.14
N LEU A 53 -9.36 0.41 2.69
CA LEU A 53 -8.74 1.47 1.89
C LEU A 53 -7.54 0.94 1.10
N SER A 54 -6.72 0.09 1.70
CA SER A 54 -5.57 -0.54 1.02
C SER A 54 -6.03 -1.40 -0.15
N LEU A 55 -6.99 -2.30 0.08
CA LEU A 55 -7.53 -3.18 -0.96
C LEU A 55 -8.21 -2.40 -2.08
N TRP A 56 -8.87 -1.28 -1.76
CA TRP A 56 -9.51 -0.43 -2.75
C TRP A 56 -8.51 0.39 -3.58
N LEU A 57 -7.43 0.88 -2.97
CA LEU A 57 -6.41 1.67 -3.65
C LEU A 57 -5.43 0.84 -4.49
N LEU A 58 -5.19 -0.43 -4.15
CA LEU A 58 -4.33 -1.34 -4.93
C LEU A 58 -4.64 -1.39 -6.44
N PRO A 59 -5.90 -1.64 -6.88
CA PRO A 59 -6.21 -1.66 -8.31
C PRO A 59 -6.06 -0.27 -8.96
N VAL A 60 -6.36 0.81 -8.22
CA VAL A 60 -6.21 2.19 -8.69
C VAL A 60 -4.73 2.52 -8.91
N ALA A 61 -3.89 2.27 -7.92
CA ALA A 61 -2.45 2.51 -7.99
C ALA A 61 -1.80 1.69 -9.11
N LYS A 62 -2.22 0.43 -9.28
CA LYS A 62 -1.77 -0.41 -10.39
C LYS A 62 -2.15 0.20 -11.75
N GLY A 63 -3.40 0.66 -11.89
CA GLY A 63 -3.87 1.31 -13.13
C GLY A 63 -3.12 2.61 -13.45
N VAL A 64 -2.86 3.44 -12.44
CA VAL A 64 -2.10 4.69 -12.60
C VAL A 64 -0.67 4.41 -13.03
N LEU A 65 0.01 3.48 -12.37
CA LEU A 65 1.40 3.14 -12.70
C LEU A 65 1.51 2.53 -14.10
N LEU A 66 0.55 1.68 -14.50
CA LEU A 66 0.49 1.14 -15.86
C LEU A 66 0.29 2.26 -16.90
N ASN A 67 -0.62 3.21 -16.65
CA ASN A 67 -0.86 4.32 -17.56
C ASN A 67 0.37 5.23 -17.70
N LEU A 68 1.08 5.48 -16.60
CA LEU A 68 2.32 6.25 -16.60
C LEU A 68 3.45 5.53 -17.33
N GLN A 69 3.56 4.20 -17.16
CA GLN A 69 4.54 3.38 -17.89
C GLN A 69 4.27 3.41 -19.39
N LEU A 70 3.00 3.30 -19.81
CA LEU A 70 2.59 3.39 -21.21
C LEU A 70 2.91 4.77 -21.82
N HIS A 71 2.62 5.84 -21.08
CA HIS A 71 2.82 7.21 -21.55
C HIS A 71 4.30 7.58 -21.70
N HIS A 72 5.18 7.03 -20.86
CA HIS A 72 6.62 7.33 -20.89
C HIS A 72 7.46 6.29 -21.66
N GLY A 73 6.81 5.34 -22.34
CA GLY A 73 7.51 4.32 -23.15
C GLY A 73 8.46 3.47 -22.32
N ALA A 74 8.11 3.17 -21.07
CA ALA A 74 8.95 2.37 -20.19
C ALA A 74 9.13 0.96 -20.78
N GLU A 75 10.37 0.58 -21.06
CA GLU A 75 10.72 -0.74 -21.58
C GLU A 75 10.45 -1.81 -20.51
N GLU A 76 9.87 -2.95 -20.92
CA GLU A 76 9.68 -4.09 -20.01
C GLU A 76 11.05 -4.54 -19.47
N ALA A 77 11.09 -4.99 -18.21
CA ALA A 77 12.34 -5.49 -17.62
C ALA A 77 12.90 -6.63 -18.48
N SER A 78 14.02 -6.40 -19.15
CA SER A 78 14.69 -7.39 -19.98
C SER A 78 15.34 -8.46 -19.10
N PHE A 79 14.69 -9.62 -18.98
CA PHE A 79 15.31 -10.80 -18.38
C PHE A 79 16.22 -11.45 -19.42
N LYS A 80 17.52 -11.12 -19.38
CA LYS A 80 18.51 -11.76 -20.25
C LYS A 80 18.61 -13.24 -19.86
N PRO A 81 18.32 -14.19 -20.76
CA PRO A 81 18.56 -15.60 -20.48
C PRO A 81 20.05 -15.86 -20.70
N GLY A 82 20.76 -16.27 -19.66
CA GLY A 82 22.13 -16.77 -19.76
C GLY A 82 23.21 -15.78 -19.35
N SER A 83 23.64 -15.92 -18.11
CA SER A 83 25.07 -16.02 -17.78
C SER A 83 25.15 -16.85 -16.50
N GLU A 84 25.32 -18.16 -16.68
CA GLU A 84 26.10 -18.97 -15.74
C GLU A 84 27.44 -18.24 -15.54
N ASP A 85 27.72 -17.88 -14.30
CA ASP A 85 29.03 -17.90 -13.62
C ASP A 85 28.83 -17.54 -12.14
#